data_AF-A0A8X6R544-F1
#
_entry.id   AF-A0A8X6R544-F1
#
_cell.length_a   1.000
_cell.length_b   1.000
_cell.length_c   1.000
_cell.angle_alpha   90.00
_cell.angle_beta   90.00
_cell.angle_gamma   90.00
#
_symmetry.space_group_name_H-M   'P 1'
#
loop_
_entity.id
_entity.type
_entity.pdbx_description
1 polymer ?
#
loop_
_entity_poly.entity_id
_entity_poly.type
_entity_poly.pdbx_seq_one_letter_code
_entity_poly.pdbx_strand_id
1 'polypeptide(L)'
;MAPVSANLNIMHRKVLELSSCSYIELNMANKKCDYSNEEDRRIILKEFRKVVKDILQPHHDDDFLLRWLKARDFDIIKSEKMIRESFKFRKKIGADTILTSAYEVPK
;
A
#
# COMPACT_ATOMS: atom_id res chain seq x y z
N MET A 1 22.20 43.50 5.30
CA MET A 1 22.51 42.07 5.03
C MET A 1 22.04 41.23 6.21
N ALA A 2 20.99 40.42 6.02
CA ALA A 2 20.53 39.41 6.98
C ALA A 2 20.81 38.01 6.40
N PRO A 3 21.15 36.99 7.22
CA PRO A 3 21.77 35.76 6.74
C PRO A 3 20.79 34.78 6.09
N VAL A 4 21.28 34.10 5.05
CA VAL A 4 20.55 33.22 4.10
C VAL A 4 20.21 31.83 4.70
N SER A 5 20.38 31.60 6.01
CA SER A 5 20.25 30.26 6.60
C SER A 5 18.87 29.89 7.16
N ALA A 6 17.88 30.77 7.09
CA ALA A 6 16.55 30.53 7.68
C ALA A 6 15.57 29.76 6.79
N ASN A 7 15.91 29.48 5.52
CA ASN A 7 14.97 28.88 4.56
C ASN A 7 14.86 27.35 4.60
N LEU A 8 15.82 26.63 5.21
CA LEU A 8 15.76 25.16 5.24
C LEU A 8 14.75 24.62 6.27
N ASN A 9 14.40 25.42 7.28
CA ASN A 9 13.53 24.99 8.38
C ASN A 9 12.03 25.32 8.19
N ILE A 10 11.67 26.04 7.12
CA ILE A 10 10.28 26.37 6.81
C ILE A 10 9.63 25.25 5.96
N MET A 11 10.42 24.60 5.09
CA MET A 11 9.96 23.44 4.30
C MET A 11 9.68 22.22 5.19
N HIS A 12 10.45 22.03 6.25
CA HIS A 12 10.29 20.89 7.17
C HIS A 12 9.10 21.04 8.14
N ARG A 13 8.62 22.27 8.38
CA ARG A 13 7.47 22.55 9.26
C ARG A 13 6.13 22.61 8.53
N LYS A 14 6.11 22.93 7.22
CA LYS A 14 4.87 22.96 6.42
C LYS A 14 4.27 21.58 6.13
N VAL A 15 5.03 20.49 6.33
CA VAL A 15 4.53 19.12 6.15
C VAL A 15 3.44 18.75 7.19
N LEU A 16 3.39 19.45 8.33
CA LEU A 16 2.47 19.14 9.41
C LEU A 16 1.13 19.91 9.38
N GLU A 17 0.92 20.83 8.44
CA GLU A 17 -0.35 21.56 8.29
C GLU A 17 -1.22 21.13 7.09
N LEU A 18 -0.84 20.07 6.36
CA LEU A 18 -1.67 19.49 5.31
C LEU A 18 -2.66 18.45 5.84
N SER A 19 -3.34 18.76 6.95
CA SER A 19 -4.40 17.92 7.54
C SER A 19 -5.75 18.02 6.81
N SER A 20 -5.77 18.45 5.55
CA SER A 20 -7.02 18.51 4.75
C SER A 20 -6.85 18.36 3.24
N CYS A 21 -5.64 18.37 2.69
CA CYS A 21 -5.47 18.19 1.25
C CYS A 21 -5.13 16.73 0.99
N SER A 22 -6.10 15.97 0.51
CA SER A 22 -5.90 14.55 0.23
C SER A 22 -4.77 14.43 -0.80
N TYR A 23 -3.67 13.78 -0.40
CA TYR A 23 -2.53 13.40 -1.26
C TYR A 23 -2.94 12.61 -2.53
N ILE A 24 -4.22 12.25 -2.62
CA ILE A 24 -4.92 11.59 -3.71
C ILE A 24 -5.16 12.54 -4.89
N GLU A 25 -5.46 13.83 -4.65
CA GLU A 25 -5.82 14.77 -5.72
C GLU A 25 -4.63 15.15 -6.63
N LEU A 26 -3.41 15.18 -6.09
CA LEU A 26 -2.21 15.52 -6.87
C LEU A 26 -1.76 14.37 -7.79
N ASN A 27 -2.03 13.12 -7.41
CA ASN A 27 -1.60 11.94 -8.18
C ASN A 27 -2.59 11.52 -9.27
N MET A 28 -3.78 12.13 -9.33
CA MET A 28 -4.79 11.85 -10.37
C MET A 28 -4.53 12.60 -11.69
N ALA A 29 -3.66 13.62 -11.71
CA ALA A 29 -3.56 14.53 -12.85
C ALA A 29 -2.50 14.16 -13.91
N ASN A 30 -1.46 13.39 -13.58
CA ASN A 30 -0.35 13.13 -14.53
C ASN A 30 0.06 11.65 -14.55
N LYS A 31 -0.32 10.95 -15.63
CA LYS A 31 0.14 9.61 -16.01
C LYS A 31 1.62 9.38 -15.66
N LYS A 32 1.86 8.43 -14.74
CA LYS A 32 3.14 7.91 -14.21
C LYS A 32 3.76 8.77 -13.10
N CYS A 33 3.31 8.54 -11.87
CA CYS A 33 4.07 8.91 -10.67
C CYS A 33 5.33 8.05 -10.64
N ASP A 34 6.49 8.67 -10.82
CA ASP A 34 7.75 7.99 -10.56
C ASP A 34 7.87 7.81 -9.05
N TYR A 35 7.67 6.59 -8.56
CA TYR A 35 7.83 6.20 -7.15
C TYR A 35 9.29 6.28 -6.70
N SER A 36 10.11 7.17 -7.25
CA SER A 36 11.53 7.30 -6.97
C SER A 36 11.81 7.69 -5.53
N ASN A 37 10.85 8.30 -4.83
CA ASN A 37 10.99 8.61 -3.41
C ASN A 37 10.44 7.46 -2.53
N GLU A 38 11.30 6.91 -1.67
CA GLU A 38 10.95 5.89 -0.69
C GLU A 38 9.88 6.36 0.31
N GLU A 39 9.81 7.67 0.59
CA GLU A 39 8.79 8.21 1.51
C GLU A 39 7.38 8.12 0.92
N ASP A 40 7.21 8.40 -0.37
CA ASP A 40 5.91 8.33 -1.04
C ASP A 40 5.38 6.89 -1.04
N ARG A 41 6.27 5.91 -1.25
CA ARG A 41 5.94 4.47 -1.15
C ARG A 41 5.45 4.10 0.24
N ARG A 42 6.08 4.63 1.30
CA ARG A 42 5.70 4.39 2.69
C ARG A 42 4.33 5.00 3.01
N ILE A 43 4.05 6.20 2.51
CA ILE A 43 2.75 6.85 2.67
C ILE A 43 1.66 6.03 1.98
N ILE A 44 1.88 5.63 0.72
CA ILE A 44 0.92 4.80 -0.03
C ILE A 44 0.67 3.47 0.68
N LEU A 45 1.71 2.82 1.19
CA LEU A 45 1.59 1.57 1.94
C LEU A 45 0.74 1.74 3.21
N LYS A 46 0.94 2.84 3.96
CA LYS A 46 0.14 3.16 5.15
C LYS A 46 -1.32 3.39 4.80
N GLU A 47 -1.61 4.13 3.73
CA GLU A 47 -2.99 4.35 3.29
C GLU A 47 -3.64 3.06 2.79
N PHE A 48 -2.92 2.27 1.99
CA PHE A 48 -3.40 0.97 1.52
C PHE A 48 -3.74 0.05 2.69
N ARG A 49 -2.88 -0.02 3.71
CA ARG A 49 -3.13 -0.80 4.94
C ARG A 49 -4.40 -0.37 5.67
N LYS A 50 -4.76 0.92 5.67
CA LYS A 50 -6.03 1.40 6.26
C LYS A 50 -7.23 0.93 5.43
N VAL A 51 -7.14 1.02 4.11
CA VAL A 51 -8.23 0.68 3.18
C VAL A 51 -8.56 -0.82 3.22
N VAL A 52 -7.55 -1.68 3.26
CA VAL A 52 -7.76 -3.15 3.26
C VAL A 52 -7.81 -3.77 4.66
N LYS A 53 -7.81 -2.95 5.72
CA LYS A 53 -7.71 -3.40 7.12
C LYS A 53 -8.75 -4.47 7.48
N ASP A 54 -9.93 -4.42 6.86
CA ASP A 54 -11.04 -5.35 7.08
C ASP A 54 -10.75 -6.78 6.61
N ILE A 55 -9.86 -6.97 5.63
CA ILE A 55 -9.49 -8.28 5.08
C ILE A 55 -8.11 -8.77 5.51
N LEU A 56 -7.38 -8.01 6.33
CA LEU A 56 -6.05 -8.40 6.77
C LEU A 56 -6.09 -9.43 7.90
N GLN A 57 -5.18 -10.39 7.81
CA GLN A 57 -4.91 -11.37 8.84
C GLN A 57 -3.61 -11.01 9.57
N PRO A 58 -3.38 -11.51 10.80
CA PRO A 58 -2.17 -11.18 11.58
C PRO A 58 -0.85 -11.53 10.90
N HIS A 59 -0.85 -12.47 9.95
CA HIS A 59 0.33 -12.91 9.21
C HIS A 59 0.57 -12.10 7.91
N HIS A 60 -0.27 -11.11 7.60
CA HIS A 60 -0.08 -10.26 6.42
C HIS A 60 0.89 -9.12 6.73
N ASP A 61 2.14 -9.32 6.34
CA ASP A 61 3.22 -8.34 6.50
C ASP A 61 3.19 -7.24 5.42
N ASP A 62 4.03 -6.21 5.59
CA ASP A 62 4.18 -5.13 4.59
C ASP A 62 4.58 -5.67 3.21
N ASP A 63 5.44 -6.69 3.16
CA ASP A 63 5.84 -7.34 1.89
C ASP A 63 4.66 -7.98 1.15
N PHE A 64 3.67 -8.49 1.89
CA PHE A 64 2.45 -9.03 1.31
C PHE A 64 1.63 -7.90 0.65
N LEU A 65 1.47 -6.77 1.33
CA LEU A 65 0.75 -5.61 0.80
C LEU A 65 1.46 -4.97 -0.39
N LEU A 66 2.77 -4.82 -0.30
CA LEU A 66 3.61 -4.28 -1.38
C LEU A 66 3.52 -5.09 -2.66
N ARG A 67 3.27 -6.39 -2.58
CA ARG A 67 3.07 -7.25 -3.76
C ARG A 67 1.88 -6.79 -4.61
N TRP A 68 0.76 -6.47 -3.98
CA TRP A 68 -0.46 -6.03 -4.67
C TRP A 68 -0.29 -4.62 -5.23
N LEU A 69 0.35 -3.73 -4.47
CA LEU A 69 0.68 -2.38 -4.91
C LEU A 69 1.63 -2.39 -6.12
N LYS A 70 2.73 -3.14 -6.06
CA LYS A 70 3.68 -3.28 -7.18
C LYS A 70 3.01 -3.81 -8.45
N ALA A 71 2.05 -4.75 -8.31
CA ALA A 71 1.34 -5.32 -9.45
C ALA A 71 0.41 -4.33 -10.18
N ARG A 72 0.10 -3.18 -9.57
CA ARG A 72 -0.81 -2.16 -10.10
C ARG A 72 -0.18 -0.77 -10.10
N ASP A 73 1.15 -0.72 -10.22
CA ASP A 73 1.92 0.52 -10.21
C ASP A 73 1.50 1.43 -9.05
N PHE A 74 1.39 0.87 -7.84
CA PHE A 74 0.97 1.51 -6.59
C PHE A 74 -0.37 2.29 -6.64
N ASP A 75 -1.26 1.97 -7.58
CA ASP A 75 -2.64 2.45 -7.59
C ASP A 75 -3.45 1.75 -6.49
N ILE A 76 -3.83 2.49 -5.44
CA ILE A 76 -4.56 1.98 -4.27
C ILE A 76 -5.88 1.32 -4.67
N ILE A 77 -6.66 1.95 -5.54
CA ILE A 77 -8.01 1.50 -5.92
C ILE A 77 -7.92 0.20 -6.72
N LYS A 78 -7.01 0.15 -7.71
CA LYS A 78 -6.80 -1.06 -8.49
C LYS A 78 -6.22 -2.19 -7.65
N SER A 79 -5.32 -1.88 -6.72
CA SER A 79 -4.71 -2.85 -5.81
C SER A 79 -5.74 -3.44 -4.86
N GLU A 80 -6.62 -2.61 -4.29
CA GLU A 80 -7.71 -3.03 -3.41
C GLU A 80 -8.66 -3.98 -4.14
N LYS A 81 -9.09 -3.61 -5.35
CA LYS A 81 -9.95 -4.46 -6.16
C LYS A 81 -9.31 -5.83 -6.41
N MET A 82 -8.04 -5.85 -6.80
CA MET A 82 -7.30 -7.07 -7.11
C MET A 82 -7.15 -8.00 -5.89
N ILE A 83 -6.78 -7.45 -4.72
CA ILE A 83 -6.62 -8.27 -3.51
C ILE A 83 -7.98 -8.85 -3.06
N ARG A 84 -9.06 -8.06 -3.11
CA ARG A 84 -10.41 -8.53 -2.76
C ARG A 84 -10.90 -9.62 -3.70
N GLU A 85 -10.63 -9.50 -5.01
CA GLU A 85 -10.92 -10.53 -6.00
C GLU A 85 -10.11 -11.81 -5.74
N SER A 86 -8.82 -11.67 -5.38
CA SER A 86 -7.96 -12.80 -5.01
C SER A 86 -8.51 -13.59 -3.81
N PHE A 87 -8.95 -12.92 -2.74
CA PHE A 87 -9.55 -13.60 -1.59
C PHE A 87 -10.85 -14.33 -1.95
N LYS A 88 -11.70 -13.73 -2.79
CA LYS A 88 -12.92 -14.39 -3.30
C LYS A 88 -12.57 -15.64 -4.11
N PHE A 89 -11.56 -15.56 -4.96
CA PHE A 89 -11.08 -16.68 -5.75
C PHE A 89 -10.55 -17.81 -4.87
N ARG A 90 -9.66 -17.50 -3.91
CA ARG A 90 -9.12 -18.47 -2.93
C ARG A 90 -10.24 -19.20 -2.19
N LYS A 91 -11.26 -18.47 -1.74
CA LYS A 91 -12.43 -19.05 -1.06
C LYS A 91 -13.21 -19.99 -1.99
N LYS A 92 -13.39 -19.62 -3.27
CA LYS A 92 -14.12 -20.43 -4.25
C LYS A 92 -13.42 -21.77 -4.55
N ILE A 93 -12.10 -21.76 -4.68
CA ILE A 93 -11.34 -22.97 -5.01
C ILE A 93 -10.90 -23.77 -3.77
N GLY A 94 -11.20 -23.28 -2.56
CA GLY A 94 -10.73 -23.89 -1.32
C GLY A 94 -9.21 -23.90 -1.19
N ALA A 95 -8.53 -22.86 -1.70
CA ALA A 95 -7.07 -22.79 -1.80
C ALA A 95 -6.37 -23.05 -0.46
N ASP A 96 -6.98 -22.53 0.60
CA ASP A 96 -6.42 -22.54 1.95
C ASP A 96 -6.47 -23.93 2.60
N THR A 97 -7.27 -24.85 2.06
CA THR A 97 -7.43 -26.23 2.57
C THR A 97 -6.74 -27.28 1.70
N ILE A 98 -6.09 -26.88 0.59
CA ILE A 98 -5.50 -27.82 -0.39
C ILE A 98 -4.44 -28.73 0.24
N LEU A 99 -3.62 -28.22 1.16
CA LEU A 99 -2.51 -28.99 1.74
C LEU A 99 -2.92 -29.88 2.93
N THR A 100 -4.12 -29.71 3.46
CA THR A 100 -4.57 -30.42 4.67
C THR A 100 -5.21 -31.78 4.36
N SER A 101 -5.69 -32.01 3.14
CA SER A 101 -6.67 -33.08 2.89
C SER A 101 -6.12 -34.46 2.47
N ALA A 102 -4.82 -34.69 2.25
CA ALA A 102 -4.41 -35.97 1.63
C ALA A 102 -2.98 -36.49 1.83
N TYR A 103 -2.08 -35.82 2.59
CA TYR A 103 -0.69 -36.33 2.70
C TYR A 103 -0.43 -37.00 4.05
N GLU A 104 -0.76 -38.29 4.13
CA GLU A 104 -0.22 -39.16 5.17
C GLU A 104 1.18 -39.61 4.75
N VAL A 105 2.21 -39.28 5.53
CA VAL A 105 3.57 -39.80 5.34
C VAL A 105 3.50 -41.32 5.55
N PRO A 106 3.80 -42.15 4.54
CA PRO A 106 3.84 -43.59 4.73
C PRO A 106 4.89 -43.93 5.80
N LYS A 107 4.47 -44.67 6.84
CA LYS A 107 5.36 -45.20 7.87
C LYS A 107 6.21 -46.34 7.33
#